data_AF-A0A4Q6FX74-F1
#
_entry.id   AF-A0A4Q6FX74-F1
#
_cell.length_a   1.000
_cell.length_b   1.000
_cell.length_c   1.000
_cell.angle_alpha   90.00
_cell.angle_beta   90.00
_cell.angle_gamma   90.00
#
_symmetry.space_group_name_H-M   'P 1'
#
loop_
_entity.id
_entity.type
_entity.pdbx_description
1 polymer ?
#
loop_
_entity_poly.entity_id
_entity_poly.type
_entity_poly.pdbx_seq_one_letter_code
_entity_poly.pdbx_strand_id
1 'polypeptide(L)'
;MSTFVLMAGGTGGHLFPAMALAQELKRRGHIIHLMTDHRVAAYGDKFPARATHIVPSATPSVRNPVQFVLAGFKIIYGIGVASGKLRDIRPD
;
A
#
# COMPACT_ATOMS: atom_id res chain seq x y z
N MET A 1 -21.68 -6.97 1.46
CA MET A 1 -20.66 -5.96 1.81
C MET A 1 -19.31 -6.63 1.70
N SER A 2 -18.48 -6.17 0.78
CA SER A 2 -17.13 -6.73 0.52
C SER A 2 -16.02 -5.84 1.08
N THR A 3 -14.86 -6.42 1.34
CA THR A 3 -13.64 -5.79 1.85
C THR A 3 -12.59 -5.76 0.76
N PHE A 4 -12.14 -4.56 0.39
CA PHE A 4 -11.10 -4.34 -0.61
C PHE A 4 -9.83 -3.81 0.04
N VAL A 5 -8.68 -4.24 -0.48
CA VAL A 5 -7.37 -3.64 -0.16
C VAL A 5 -6.86 -2.95 -1.43
N LEU A 6 -6.73 -1.62 -1.37
CA LEU A 6 -6.17 -0.82 -2.45
C LEU A 6 -4.69 -0.59 -2.20
N MET A 7 -3.88 -0.83 -3.23
CA MET A 7 -2.45 -0.56 -3.20
C MET A 7 -2.16 0.71 -4.00
N ALA A 8 -1.69 1.76 -3.33
CA ALA A 8 -1.36 3.02 -3.99
C ALA A 8 -0.16 3.69 -3.30
N GLY A 9 0.83 4.10 -4.09
CA GLY A 9 2.13 4.60 -3.65
C GLY A 9 2.64 5.77 -4.48
N GLY A 10 3.61 6.54 -3.97
CA GLY A 10 4.34 7.56 -4.74
C GLY A 10 3.77 8.99 -4.68
N THR A 11 4.04 9.79 -5.72
CA THR A 11 3.85 11.26 -5.77
C THR A 11 2.45 11.72 -6.21
N GLY A 12 1.40 10.91 -5.98
CA GLY A 12 0.00 11.28 -6.23
C GLY A 12 -0.63 10.66 -7.48
N GLY A 13 0.13 10.40 -8.55
CA GLY A 13 -0.41 9.91 -9.83
C GLY A 13 -1.22 8.61 -9.74
N HIS A 14 -0.83 7.69 -8.85
CA HIS A 14 -1.60 6.47 -8.54
C HIS A 14 -2.53 6.63 -7.35
N LEU A 15 -2.25 7.60 -6.48
CA LEU A 15 -2.97 7.80 -5.23
C LEU A 15 -4.33 8.47 -5.45
N PHE A 16 -4.43 9.48 -6.32
CA PHE A 16 -5.70 10.15 -6.59
C PHE A 16 -6.72 9.25 -7.29
N PRO A 17 -6.36 8.45 -8.33
CA PRO A 17 -7.28 7.47 -8.89
C PRO A 17 -7.73 6.42 -7.88
N ALA A 18 -6.80 5.92 -7.05
CA ALA A 18 -7.14 4.98 -5.98
C ALA A 18 -8.07 5.62 -4.94
N MET A 19 -7.90 6.91 -4.64
CA MET A 19 -8.79 7.65 -3.75
C MET A 19 -10.19 7.79 -4.34
N ALA A 20 -10.32 8.14 -5.62
CA ALA A 20 -11.61 8.21 -6.31
C ALA A 20 -12.33 6.85 -6.30
N LEU A 21 -11.61 5.76 -6.56
CA LEU A 21 -12.14 4.40 -6.46
C LEU A 21 -12.59 4.06 -5.04
N ALA A 22 -11.77 4.39 -4.04
CA ALA A 22 -12.09 4.15 -2.63
C ALA A 22 -13.36 4.90 -2.20
N GLN A 23 -13.54 6.15 -2.65
CA GLN A 23 -14.75 6.93 -2.38
C GLN A 23 -15.98 6.24 -2.95
N GLU A 24 -15.91 5.78 -4.20
CA GLU A 24 -17.03 5.13 -4.87
C GLU A 24 -17.37 3.77 -4.24
N LEU A 25 -16.36 2.95 -3.92
CA LEU A 25 -16.57 1.68 -3.22
C LEU A 25 -17.17 1.90 -1.83
N LYS A 26 -16.69 2.92 -1.10
CA LYS A 26 -17.24 3.29 0.21
C LYS A 26 -18.68 3.77 0.10
N ARG A 27 -19.02 4.57 -0.93
CA ARG A 27 -20.39 5.03 -1.23
C ARG A 27 -21.34 3.85 -1.50
N ARG A 28 -20.83 2.76 -2.08
CA ARG A 28 -21.57 1.50 -2.30
C ARG A 28 -21.64 0.61 -1.06
N GLY A 29 -21.09 1.04 0.08
CA GLY A 29 -21.15 0.32 1.35
C GLY A 29 -20.09 -0.76 1.52
N HIS A 30 -18.96 -0.69 0.80
CA HIS A 30 -17.83 -1.60 0.97
C HIS A 30 -16.84 -1.11 2.05
N ILE A 31 -16.01 -2.02 2.56
CA ILE A 31 -14.92 -1.72 3.47
C ILE A 31 -13.62 -1.60 2.66
N ILE A 32 -12.87 -0.51 2.87
CA ILE A 32 -11.65 -0.24 2.10
C ILE A 32 -10.48 -0.15 3.07
N HIS A 33 -9.40 -0.87 2.78
CA HIS A 33 -8.10 -0.71 3.42
C HIS A 33 -7.11 -0.14 2.40
N LEU A 34 -6.24 0.77 2.84
CA LEU A 34 -5.12 1.24 2.02
C LEU A 34 -3.85 0.49 2.42
N MET A 35 -3.13 -0.05 1.45
CA MET A 35 -1.78 -0.57 1.64
C MET A 35 -0.80 0.29 0.85
N THR A 36 0.17 0.88 1.53
CA THR A 36 1.11 1.86 0.95
C THR A 36 2.48 1.79 1.62
N ASP A 37 3.43 2.59 1.16
CA ASP A 37 4.73 2.74 1.82
C ASP A 37 4.87 4.09 2.54
N HIS A 38 5.95 4.24 3.28
CA HIS A 38 6.28 5.42 4.08
C HIS A 38 6.34 6.74 3.28
N ARG A 39 6.49 6.70 1.95
CA ARG A 39 6.55 7.93 1.12
C ARG A 39 5.19 8.60 0.99
N VAL A 40 4.11 7.87 1.22
CA VAL A 40 2.73 8.36 1.08
C VAL A 40 2.14 8.80 2.40
N ALA A 41 2.89 8.74 3.52
CA ALA A 41 2.40 9.15 4.83
C ALA A 41 1.76 10.56 4.83
N ALA A 42 2.30 11.49 4.03
CA ALA A 42 1.76 12.85 3.90
C ALA A 42 0.37 12.95 3.23
N TYR A 43 -0.01 11.96 2.40
CA TYR A 43 -1.29 11.94 1.69
C TYR A 43 -2.26 10.87 2.24
N GLY A 44 -1.74 9.89 2.98
CA GLY A 44 -2.49 8.77 3.54
C GLY A 44 -3.56 9.20 4.55
N ASP A 45 -3.33 10.29 5.29
CA ASP A 45 -4.26 10.77 6.33
C ASP A 45 -5.62 11.24 5.76
N LYS A 46 -5.67 11.63 4.48
CA LYS A 46 -6.91 12.04 3.80
C LYS A 46 -7.55 10.91 2.98
N PHE A 47 -6.93 9.74 2.93
CA PHE A 47 -7.44 8.63 2.12
C PHE A 47 -8.69 8.02 2.78
N PRO A 48 -9.78 7.78 2.04
CA PRO A 48 -11.06 7.30 2.59
C PRO A 48 -11.03 5.78 2.84
N ALA A 49 -10.02 5.31 3.58
CA ALA A 49 -9.89 3.94 4.04
C ALA A 49 -10.28 3.82 5.52
N ARG A 50 -10.69 2.60 5.92
CA ARG A 50 -10.88 2.19 7.31
C ARG A 50 -9.56 2.15 8.08
N ALA A 51 -8.49 1.69 7.43
CA ALA A 51 -7.15 1.68 7.98
C ALA A 51 -6.09 1.74 6.87
N THR A 52 -4.96 2.36 7.18
CA THR A 52 -3.78 2.46 6.32
C THR A 52 -2.68 1.55 6.83
N HIS A 53 -2.11 0.75 5.94
CA HIS A 53 -1.11 -0.26 6.23
C HIS A 53 0.20 0.09 5.54
N ILE A 54 1.21 0.42 6.33
CA ILE A 54 2.56 0.66 5.80
C ILE A 54 3.27 -0.67 5.55
N VAL A 55 3.76 -0.85 4.33
CA VAL A 55 4.60 -1.97 3.90
C VAL A 55 6.00 -1.44 3.57
N PRO A 56 7.06 -2.08 4.09
CA PRO A 56 8.43 -1.75 3.73
C PRO A 56 8.65 -1.85 2.21
N SER A 57 9.16 -0.77 1.61
CA SER A 57 9.57 -0.73 0.20
C SER A 57 11.01 -0.22 0.08
N ALA A 58 11.66 -0.58 -1.03
CA ALA A 58 12.99 -0.12 -1.40
C ALA A 58 13.03 0.18 -2.90
N THR A 59 13.79 1.20 -3.29
CA THR A 59 14.10 1.44 -4.70
C THR A 59 15.46 0.80 -4.99
N PRO A 60 15.52 -0.30 -5.77
CA PRO A 60 16.79 -0.92 -6.09
C PRO A 60 17.61 0.03 -6.97
N SER A 61 18.82 0.36 -6.51
CA SER A 61 19.77 1.20 -7.26
C SER A 61 20.83 0.31 -7.90
N VAL A 62 20.86 0.27 -9.23
CA VAL A 62 21.79 -0.57 -10.02
C VAL A 62 23.25 -0.09 -9.91
N ARG A 63 23.46 1.16 -9.46
CA ARG A 63 24.77 1.79 -9.39
C ARG A 63 25.62 1.32 -8.21
N ASN A 64 25.02 0.67 -7.21
CA ASN A 64 25.72 0.14 -6.05
C ASN A 64 25.23 -1.29 -5.74
N PRO A 65 26.06 -2.32 -5.96
CA PRO A 65 25.66 -3.72 -5.81
C PRO A 65 25.28 -4.08 -4.37
N VAL A 66 25.87 -3.43 -3.36
CA VAL A 66 25.52 -3.65 -1.95
C VAL A 66 24.12 -3.12 -1.65
N GLN A 67 23.81 -1.90 -2.13
CA GLN A 67 22.48 -1.30 -1.95
C GLN A 67 21.41 -2.08 -2.71
N PHE A 68 21.76 -2.68 -3.84
CA PHE A 68 20.87 -3.57 -4.58
C PHE A 68 20.49 -4.81 -3.77
N VAL A 69 21.48 -5.49 -3.18
CA VAL A 69 21.24 -6.68 -2.33
C VAL A 69 20.42 -6.32 -1.10
N LEU A 70 20.74 -5.22 -0.41
CA LEU A 70 19.96 -4.74 0.74
C LEU A 70 18.52 -4.38 0.35
N ALA A 71 18.32 -3.76 -0.80
CA ALA A 71 16.98 -3.48 -1.34
C ALA A 71 16.22 -4.78 -1.60
N GLY A 72 16.88 -5.81 -2.14
CA GLY A 72 16.31 -7.15 -2.32
C GLY A 72 15.80 -7.75 -1.02
N PHE A 73 16.62 -7.76 0.04
CA PHE A 73 16.19 -8.23 1.36
C PHE A 73 15.00 -7.44 1.91
N LYS A 74 15.02 -6.12 1.77
CA LYS A 74 13.92 -5.26 2.23
C LYS A 74 12.62 -5.51 1.46
N ILE A 75 12.69 -5.80 0.16
CA ILE A 75 11.53 -6.18 -0.67
C ILE A 75 10.98 -7.52 -0.22
N ILE A 76 11.82 -8.53 -0.02
CA ILE A 76 11.40 -9.87 0.46
C ILE A 76 10.71 -9.76 1.83
N TYR A 77 11.28 -8.96 2.74
CA TYR A 77 10.66 -8.67 4.03
C TYR A 77 9.31 -7.96 3.86
N GLY A 78 9.22 -6.98 2.97
CA GLY A 78 7.98 -6.28 2.63
C GLY A 78 6.89 -7.22 2.10
N ILE A 79 7.25 -8.20 1.25
CA ILE A 79 6.33 -9.23 0.78
C ILE A 79 5.76 -10.03 1.96
N GLY A 80 6.62 -10.47 2.89
CA GLY A 80 6.17 -11.18 4.09
C GLY A 80 5.19 -10.37 4.95
N VAL A 81 5.50 -9.08 5.18
CA VAL A 81 4.62 -8.16 5.92
C VAL A 81 3.27 -7.96 5.21
N ALA A 82 3.29 -7.74 3.89
CA ALA A 82 2.08 -7.60 3.09
C ALA A 82 1.23 -8.88 3.14
N SER A 83 1.84 -10.06 2.98
CA SER A 83 1.14 -11.34 3.08
C SER A 83 0.51 -11.57 4.46
N GLY A 84 1.21 -11.22 5.54
CA GLY A 84 0.64 -11.28 6.91
C GLY A 84 -0.59 -10.39 7.05
N LYS A 85 -0.49 -9.13 6.61
CA LYS A 85 -1.60 -8.19 6.67
C LYS A 85 -2.80 -8.62 5.82
N LEU A 86 -2.58 -9.15 4.62
CA LEU A 86 -3.65 -9.65 3.77
C LEU A 86 -4.36 -10.86 4.40
N ARG A 87 -3.63 -11.73 5.08
CA ARG A 87 -4.19 -12.86 5.85
C ARG A 87 -5.06 -12.41 7.02
N ASP A 88 -4.68 -11.31 7.67
CA ASP A 88 -5.46 -10.74 8.78
C ASP A 88 -6.71 -10.00 8.28
N ILE A 89 -6.58 -9.21 7.21
CA ILE A 89 -7.68 -8.41 6.65
C ILE A 89 -8.71 -9.29 5.95
N ARG A 90 -8.27 -10.38 5.31
CA ARG A 90 -9.11 -11.29 4.49
C ARG A 90 -10.00 -10.53 3.51
N PRO A 91 -9.42 -9.77 2.57
CA PRO A 91 -10.20 -9.11 1.53
C PRO A 91 -10.91 -10.14 0.66
N ASP A 92 -12.05 -9.72 0.09
CA ASP A 92 -12.80 -10.47 -0.93
C ASP A 92 -12.09 -10.37 -2.29
#